data_AF-A0A2T9WRY3-F1
#
_entry.id   AF-A0A2T9WRY3-F1
#
_cell.length_a   1.000
_cell.length_b   1.000
_cell.length_c   1.000
_cell.angle_alpha   90.00
_cell.angle_beta   90.00
_cell.angle_gamma   90.00
#
_symmetry.space_group_name_H-M   'P 1'
#
loop_
_entity.id
_entity.type
_entity.pdbx_description
1 polymer ?
#
loop_
_entity_poly.entity_id
_entity_poly.type
_entity_poly.pdbx_seq_one_letter_code
_entity_poly.pdbx_strand_id
1 'polypeptide(L)' 'MKTIMIRDDVYRKLNEIKGNKSFSDIIEELIEESLSLRKKKLEKYFGILSKEEAKKLEREIKEMRKKNDESINRKLSNY' A
#
# COMPACT_ATOMS: atom_id res chain seq x y z
N MET A 1 11.24 12.82 13.92
CA MET A 1 11.15 11.44 14.44
C MET A 1 9.75 11.19 14.99
N LYS A 2 9.15 10.05 14.67
CA LYS A 2 7.91 9.56 15.30
C LYS A 2 8.18 8.13 15.78
N THR A 3 7.67 7.78 16.95
CA THR A 3 7.83 6.41 17.50
C THR A 3 6.65 5.56 17.06
N ILE A 4 6.93 4.37 16.54
CA ILE A 4 5.92 3.35 16.24
C ILE A 4 6.15 2.15 17.15
N MET A 5 5.07 1.60 17.70
CA MET A 5 5.13 0.32 18.40
C MET A 5 4.76 -0.77 17.41
N ILE A 6 5.55 -1.83 17.36
CA ILE A 6 5.31 -3.00 16.53
C ILE A 6 5.34 -4.25 17.41
N ARG A 7 4.67 -5.31 16.94
CA ARG A 7 4.70 -6.60 17.63
C ARG A 7 6.09 -7.23 17.53
N ASP A 8 6.46 -8.01 18.53
CA ASP A 8 7.74 -8.72 18.60
C ASP A 8 7.99 -9.63 17.38
N ASP A 9 6.94 -10.28 16.86
CA ASP A 9 7.05 -11.14 15.68
C ASP A 9 7.44 -10.35 14.42
N VAL A 10 6.89 -9.14 14.27
CA VAL A 10 7.22 -8.22 13.18
C VAL A 10 8.62 -7.65 13.35
N TYR A 11 9.01 -7.29 14.57
CA TYR A 11 10.36 -6.82 14.87
C TYR A 11 11.42 -7.85 14.47
N ARG A 12 11.24 -9.13 14.85
CA ARG A 12 12.17 -10.21 14.50
C ARG A 12 12.35 -10.35 12.99
N LYS A 13 11.25 -10.36 12.24
CA LYS A 13 11.27 -10.43 10.77
C LYS A 13 12.01 -9.25 10.14
N LEU A 14 11.75 -8.03 10.62
CA LEU A 14 12.46 -6.85 10.13
C LEU A 14 13.95 -6.91 10.46
N ASN A 15 14.31 -7.43 11.65
CA ASN A 15 15.70 -7.55 12.08
C ASN A 15 16.48 -8.60 11.26
N GLU A 16 15.83 -9.68 10.82
CA GLU A 16 16.43 -10.68 9.92
C GLU A 16 16.75 -10.08 8.54
N ILE A 17 15.86 -9.23 8.02
CA ILE A 17 16.01 -8.58 6.69
C ILE A 17 16.98 -7.39 6.76
N LYS A 18 17.12 -6.77 7.93
CA LYS A 18 17.90 -5.55 8.16
C LYS A 18 19.36 -5.63 7.76
N GLY A 19 20.03 -6.73 8.10
CA GLY A 19 21.49 -6.81 8.00
C GLY A 19 22.15 -5.59 8.66
N ASN A 20 22.87 -4.80 7.85
CA ASN A 20 23.58 -3.59 8.30
C ASN A 20 22.81 -2.27 8.10
N LYS A 21 21.59 -2.29 7.55
CA LYS A 21 20.79 -1.08 7.26
C LYS A 21 20.09 -0.56 8.50
N SER A 22 19.52 0.66 8.48
CA SER A 22 18.64 1.11 9.56
C SER A 22 17.23 0.53 9.39
N PHE A 23 16.44 0.51 10.48
CA PHE A 23 15.03 0.09 10.37
C PHE A 23 14.21 1.01 9.47
N SER A 24 14.53 2.31 9.46
CA SER A 24 13.87 3.27 8.58
C SER A 24 14.13 2.95 7.12
N ASP A 25 15.38 2.61 6.75
CA ASP A 25 15.76 2.31 5.37
C ASP A 25 15.03 1.07 4.84
N ILE A 26 14.91 0.02 5.65
CA ILE A 26 14.16 -1.20 5.26
C ILE A 26 12.69 -0.89 5.07
N ILE A 27 12.11 -0.09 5.97
CA ILE A 27 10.69 0.26 5.88
C ILE A 27 10.46 1.05 4.58
N GLU A 28 11.35 1.98 4.25
CA GLU A 28 11.30 2.73 3.00
C GLU A 28 11.45 1.82 1.78
N GLU A 29 12.45 0.93 1.76
CA GLU A 29 12.65 -0.05 0.69
C GLU A 29 11.44 -0.98 0.51
N LEU A 30 10.86 -1.50 1.59
CA LEU A 30 9.67 -2.34 1.52
C LEU A 30 8.45 -1.57 0.98
N ILE A 31 8.31 -0.29 1.34
CA ILE A 31 7.28 0.59 0.79
C ILE A 31 7.51 0.81 -0.70
N GLU A 32 8.73 1.14 -1.11
CA GLU A 32 9.12 1.39 -2.50
C GLU A 32 9.03 0.14 -3.39
N GLU A 33 9.48 -1.02 -2.92
CA GLU A 33 9.33 -2.29 -3.61
C GLU A 33 7.86 -2.61 -3.81
N SER A 34 7.00 -2.39 -2.81
CA SER A 34 5.56 -2.61 -2.95
C SER A 34 4.93 -1.67 -3.99
N LEU A 35 5.41 -0.43 -4.10
CA LEU A 35 4.93 0.54 -5.09
C LEU A 35 5.43 0.16 -6.49
N SER A 36 6.69 -0.22 -6.60
CA SER A 36 7.33 -0.65 -7.84
C SER A 36 6.68 -1.93 -8.36
N LEU A 37 6.41 -2.92 -7.50
CA LEU A 37 5.68 -4.14 -7.85
C LEU A 37 4.23 -3.85 -8.27
N ARG A 38 3.55 -2.92 -7.60
CA ARG A 38 2.20 -2.46 -8.00
C ARG A 38 2.22 -1.79 -9.36
N LYS A 39 3.20 -0.93 -9.61
CA LYS A 39 3.41 -0.27 -10.91
C LYS A 39 3.70 -1.30 -12.00
N LYS A 40 4.63 -2.24 -11.78
CA LYS A 40 4.95 -3.34 -12.71
C LYS A 40 3.75 -4.24 -13.01
N LYS A 41 2.89 -4.51 -12.01
CA LYS A 41 1.62 -5.23 -12.23
C LYS A 41 0.65 -4.44 -13.10
N LEU A 42 0.55 -3.12 -12.90
CA LEU A 42 -0.31 -2.25 -13.69
C LEU A 42 0.24 -2.05 -15.12
N GLU A 43 1.56 -1.99 -15.30
CA GLU A 43 2.26 -1.89 -16.59
C GLU A 43 1.83 -2.98 -17.57
N LYS A 44 1.53 -4.19 -17.09
CA LYS A 44 1.00 -5.29 -17.93
C LYS A 44 -0.35 -4.97 -18.60
N TYR A 45 -1.09 -4.00 -18.09
CA TYR A 45 -2.40 -3.60 -18.60
C TYR A 45 -2.37 -2.28 -19.37
N PHE A 46 -1.20 -1.64 -19.50
CA PHE A 46 -1.07 -0.43 -20.31
C PHE A 46 -1.31 -0.76 -21.78
N GLY A 47 -2.20 0.01 -22.43
CA GLY A 47 -2.54 -0.15 -23.85
C GLY A 47 -3.65 -1.15 -24.15
N ILE A 48 -4.18 -1.88 -23.16
CA ILE A 48 -5.28 -2.84 -23.36
C ILE A 48 -6.65 -2.14 -23.35
N LEU A 49 -6.79 -1.06 -22.58
CA LEU A 49 -8.07 -0.38 -22.39
C LEU A 49 -8.23 0.80 -23.35
N SER A 50 -9.42 0.89 -23.95
CA SER A 50 -9.87 2.12 -24.63
C SER A 50 -10.03 3.28 -23.63
N LYS A 51 -10.12 4.52 -24.13
CA LYS A 51 -10.28 5.71 -23.28
C LYS A 51 -11.55 5.63 -22.43
N GLU A 52 -12.62 5.09 -22.99
CA GLU A 52 -13.91 4.92 -22.34
C GLU A 52 -13.82 3.88 -21.20
N GLU A 53 -13.18 2.73 -21.47
CA GLU A 53 -12.95 1.70 -20.45
C GLU A 53 -12.05 2.17 -19.32
N ALA A 54 -10.99 2.91 -19.65
CA ALA A 54 -10.10 3.51 -18.66
C ALA A 54 -10.85 4.50 -17.75
N LYS A 55 -11.70 5.37 -18.32
CA LYS A 55 -12.54 6.30 -17.54
C LYS A 55 -13.55 5.58 -16.65
N LYS A 56 -14.15 4.48 -17.14
CA LYS A 56 -15.08 3.67 -16.35
C LYS A 56 -14.37 3.03 -15.16
N LEU A 57 -13.21 2.41 -15.41
CA LEU A 57 -12.40 1.79 -14.37
C LEU A 57 -11.95 2.82 -13.31
N GLU A 58 -11.55 4.02 -13.73
CA GLU A 58 -11.18 5.09 -12.80
C GLU A 58 -12.33 5.48 -11.87
N ARG A 59 -13.56 5.58 -12.40
CA ARG A 59 -14.76 5.88 -11.59
C ARG A 59 -15.05 4.77 -10.58
N GLU A 60 -15.01 3.51 -11.01
CA GLU A 60 -15.26 2.36 -10.13
C GLU A 60 -14.23 2.30 -8.97
N ILE A 61 -12.95 2.53 -9.27
CA ILE A 61 -11.88 2.59 -8.26
C ILE A 61 -12.14 3.72 -7.25
N LYS A 62 -12.53 4.91 -7.73
CA LYS A 62 -12.83 6.06 -6.86
C LYS A 62 -14.00 5.77 -5.92
N GLU A 63 -15.07 5.17 -6.43
CA GLU A 63 -16.22 4.81 -5.60
C GLU A 63 -15.89 3.73 -4.57
N MET A 64 -15.12 2.70 -4.96
CA MET A 64 -14.68 1.67 -4.02
C MET A 64 -13.83 2.25 -2.90
N ARG A 65 -12.88 3.14 -3.21
CA ARG A 65 -12.05 3.81 -2.19
C ARG A 65 -12.89 4.62 -1.23
N LYS A 66 -13.83 5.42 -1.75
CA LYS A 66 -14.73 6.22 -0.91
C LYS A 66 -15.55 5.35 0.06
N LYS A 67 -16.14 4.26 -0.42
CA LYS A 67 -16.87 3.30 0.43
C LYS A 67 -15.97 2.65 1.48
N ASN A 68 -14.74 2.31 1.09
CA ASN A 68 -13.78 1.69 2.00
C ASN A 68 -13.34 2.67 3.10
N ASP A 69 -13.05 3.92 2.75
CA ASP A 69 -12.68 4.97 3.70
C ASP A 69 -13.83 5.29 4.67
N GLU A 70 -15.08 5.35 4.17
CA GLU A 70 -16.28 5.49 5.01
C GLU A 70 -16.44 4.29 5.96
N SER A 71 -16.16 3.07 5.50
CA SER A 71 -16.24 1.86 6.33
C SER A 71 -15.15 1.79 7.41
N ILE A 72 -13.94 2.27 7.10
CA ILE A 72 -12.81 2.33 8.03
C ILE A 72 -13.08 3.40 9.10
N ASN A 73 -13.52 4.59 8.69
CA ASN A 73 -13.88 5.68 9.61
C ASN A 73 -15.02 5.28 10.54
N ARG A 74 -16.02 4.53 10.05
CA ARG A 74 -17.12 4.02 10.89
C ARG A 74 -16.66 3.00 11.92
N LYS A 75 -15.69 2.14 11.59
CA LYS A 75 -15.10 1.18 12.53
C LYS A 75 -14.24 1.86 13.59
N LEU A 76 -13.52 2.92 13.22
CA LEU A 76 -12.67 3.69 14.14
C LEU A 76 -13.48 4.60 15.08
N SER A 77 -14.67 5.06 14.66
CA SER A 77 -15.56 5.90 15.47
C SER A 77 -16.38 5.11 16.52
N ASN A 78 -16.42 3.78 16.43
CA ASN A 78 -17.14 2.91 17.36
C ASN A 78 -16.22 2.33 18.48
N TYR A 79 -14.99 2.84 18.58
CA TYR A 79 -14.05 2.63 19.67
C TYR A 79 -13.73 3.97 20.32
#